data_AF-A0A953B4G6-F1
#
_entry.id   AF-A0A953B4G6-F1
#
_cell.length_a   1.000
_cell.length_b   1.000
_cell.length_c   1.000
_cell.angle_alpha   90.00
_cell.angle_beta   90.00
_cell.angle_gamma   90.00
#
_symmetry.space_group_name_H-M   'P 1'
#
loop_
_entity.id
_entity.type
_entity.pdbx_description
1 polymer ?
#
loop_
_entity_poly.entity_id
_entity_poly.type
_entity_poly.pdbx_seq_one_letter_code
_entity_poly.pdbx_strand_id
1 'polypeptide(L)'
;DRALDYQQNAQIAQRLLAPQATMDSRHQAGLEIAAALDAQFARQLAEKALYTAWMERSSWRAAAGWRWLALEPTDVVTLALADGTQVRGRLTTVNLRGDLSIELALTAEEPAQYDSVAVAEPGLGLPQQTVRGTSATRLILLDLPLLRDSDDTGRSASRLYYAMAGWGDPVWPGALLYKSADASLFDQVGQAVAEAAWGICATTLPDTDRPFATDETTRLRVVMATGAERLESVTQLQMLNGTNAAAVVKPNGEIELIQYRDVAVNDDGSFTLSGLLRGRRGTDTMTNGHVAGELFVLLEPGVGGSTLLALGEIGARRWWKGVGFGQLFEAADLVPFTATGRDLRPYAPWAVRAIKTGSPPDIALSWVRRTRLGGELRDGTGIVPLNEDSEAYEVDILSGPAGTVLRTLSSTGPSVLYANADILADFGAVPTRLTVSVCQLSAQVGRGFARTVTLEIA
;
A
#
# COMPACT_ATOMS: atom_id res chain seq x y z
N ASP A 1 30.51 16.38 16.55
CA ASP A 1 29.22 17.09 16.50
C ASP A 1 28.12 16.15 16.97
N ARG A 2 27.39 16.53 18.03
CA ARG A 2 26.32 15.70 18.59
C ARG A 2 25.17 15.48 17.60
N ALA A 3 24.90 16.44 16.72
CA ALA A 3 23.86 16.32 15.69
C ALA A 3 24.27 15.40 14.53
N LEU A 4 25.56 15.06 14.43
CA LEU A 4 26.15 14.16 13.42
C LEU A 4 26.71 12.88 14.06
N ASP A 5 26.04 12.34 15.09
CA ASP A 5 26.48 11.10 15.77
C ASP A 5 27.95 11.14 16.22
N TYR A 6 28.34 12.25 16.85
CA TYR A 6 29.69 12.48 17.39
C TYR A 6 30.84 12.48 16.37
N GLN A 7 30.54 12.63 15.07
CA GLN A 7 31.57 12.74 14.03
C GLN A 7 32.33 14.06 14.07
N GLN A 8 33.50 14.09 13.41
CA GLN A 8 34.28 15.31 13.23
C GLN A 8 33.51 16.30 12.34
N ASN A 9 33.45 17.56 12.77
CA ASN A 9 32.83 18.66 12.02
C ASN A 9 33.71 19.91 12.15
N ALA A 10 33.62 20.83 11.20
CA ALA A 10 34.38 22.07 11.20
C ALA A 10 33.45 23.28 10.98
N GLN A 11 33.69 24.35 11.71
CA GLN A 11 33.02 25.64 11.54
C GLN A 11 34.07 26.71 11.20
N ILE A 12 33.75 27.62 10.28
CA ILE A 12 34.71 28.58 9.73
C ILE A 12 34.21 30.00 9.95
N ALA A 13 35.06 30.89 10.47
CA ALA A 13 34.86 32.33 10.47
C ALA A 13 35.88 33.01 9.55
N GLN A 14 35.41 33.98 8.78
CA GLN A 14 36.23 34.75 7.85
C GLN A 14 35.78 36.21 7.86
N ARG A 15 36.71 37.13 7.57
CA ARG A 15 36.37 38.54 7.37
C ARG A 15 35.83 38.75 5.96
N LEU A 16 34.99 39.76 5.79
CA LEU A 16 34.39 40.10 4.51
C LEU A 16 35.48 40.43 3.47
N LEU A 17 35.51 39.62 2.41
CA LEU A 17 36.42 39.76 1.27
C LEU A 17 35.77 40.55 0.11
N ALA A 18 34.44 40.65 0.09
CA ALA A 18 33.67 41.32 -0.96
C ALA A 18 32.41 41.98 -0.36
N PRO A 19 31.90 43.08 -0.95
CA PRO A 19 32.38 43.76 -2.16
C PRO A 19 33.60 44.67 -1.94
N GLN A 20 33.93 44.99 -0.68
CA GLN A 20 35.18 45.65 -0.31
C GLN A 20 35.85 44.83 0.78
N ALA A 21 37.06 44.35 0.49
CA ALA A 21 37.84 43.60 1.47
C ALA A 21 38.24 44.53 2.61
N THR A 22 38.03 44.10 3.86
CA THR A 22 38.60 44.84 5.01
C THR A 22 40.11 44.62 5.14
N MET A 23 40.67 43.61 4.46
CA MET A 23 42.11 43.31 4.37
C MET A 23 42.39 42.30 3.24
N ASP A 24 43.57 42.35 2.63
CA ASP A 24 43.99 41.42 1.56
C ASP A 24 44.77 40.18 2.05
N SER A 25 44.88 40.00 3.37
CA SER A 25 45.59 38.85 3.95
C SER A 25 44.81 37.55 3.76
N ARG A 26 45.50 36.48 3.37
CA ARG A 26 44.95 35.12 3.16
C ARG A 26 45.42 34.11 4.21
N HIS A 27 45.80 34.58 5.39
CA HIS A 27 46.26 33.70 6.48
C HIS A 27 45.09 32.87 7.03
N GLN A 28 45.31 31.56 7.18
CA GLN A 28 44.35 30.63 7.78
C GLN A 28 44.96 30.03 9.04
N ALA A 29 44.22 30.04 10.14
CA ALA A 29 44.57 29.38 11.38
C ALA A 29 43.49 28.34 11.72
N GLY A 30 43.90 27.16 12.18
CA GLY A 30 43.01 26.09 12.63
C GLY A 30 43.08 25.92 14.14
N LEU A 31 41.94 25.60 14.76
CA LEU A 31 41.85 25.22 16.17
C LEU A 31 41.19 23.84 16.25
N GLU A 32 41.93 22.85 16.72
CA GLU A 32 41.41 21.49 16.94
C GLU A 32 41.00 21.35 18.41
N ILE A 33 39.74 20.98 18.64
CA ILE A 33 39.17 20.81 19.97
C ILE A 33 38.62 19.39 20.09
N ALA A 34 39.20 18.60 20.99
CA ALA A 34 38.73 17.25 21.30
C ALA A 34 37.52 17.27 22.26
N ALA A 35 36.45 17.95 21.86
CA ALA A 35 35.21 18.06 22.64
C ALA A 35 33.97 17.96 21.74
N ALA A 36 32.87 17.41 22.27
CA ALA A 36 31.59 17.41 21.59
C ALA A 36 30.92 18.79 21.75
N LEU A 37 31.00 19.61 20.70
CA LEU A 37 30.38 20.93 20.64
C LEU A 37 29.16 20.90 19.71
N ASP A 38 28.22 21.79 19.99
CA ASP A 38 27.16 22.17 19.05
C ASP A 38 27.74 23.06 17.92
N ALA A 39 27.14 22.99 16.73
CA ALA A 39 27.57 23.72 15.54
C ALA A 39 27.52 25.24 15.76
N GLN A 40 26.48 25.76 16.42
CA GLN A 40 26.35 27.19 16.68
C GLN A 40 27.42 27.65 17.68
N PHE A 41 27.65 26.89 18.74
CA PHE A 41 28.72 27.20 19.69
C PHE A 41 30.11 27.20 19.03
N ALA A 42 30.41 26.20 18.19
CA ALA A 42 31.69 26.13 17.47
C ALA A 42 31.88 27.29 16.47
N ARG A 43 30.79 27.74 15.81
CA ARG A 43 30.80 28.91 14.93
C ARG A 43 31.09 30.21 15.67
N GLN A 44 30.45 30.40 16.82
CA GLN A 44 30.67 31.56 17.68
C GLN A 44 32.10 31.58 18.23
N LEU A 45 32.63 30.41 18.61
CA LEU A 45 34.02 30.29 19.06
C LEU A 45 35.03 30.66 17.96
N ALA A 46 34.80 30.19 16.73
CA ALA A 46 35.64 30.54 15.58
C ALA A 46 35.62 32.05 15.29
N GLU A 47 34.48 32.72 15.45
CA GLU A 47 34.35 34.16 15.26
C GLU A 47 35.09 34.95 16.36
N LYS A 48 34.92 34.58 17.63
CA LYS A 48 35.65 35.20 18.75
C LYS A 48 37.15 35.06 18.57
N ALA A 49 37.62 33.86 18.20
CA ALA A 49 39.04 33.62 17.93
C ALA A 49 39.59 34.48 16.78
N LEU A 50 38.81 34.65 15.70
CA LEU A 50 39.18 35.50 14.56
C LEU A 50 39.35 36.97 14.97
N TYR A 51 38.39 37.53 15.72
CA TYR A 51 38.43 38.94 16.12
C TYR A 51 39.46 39.21 17.22
N THR A 52 39.63 38.30 18.20
CA THR A 52 40.69 38.41 19.21
C THR A 52 42.07 38.40 18.56
N ALA A 53 42.34 37.44 17.66
CA ALA A 53 43.63 37.38 16.96
C ALA A 53 43.90 38.64 16.11
N TRP A 54 42.86 39.28 15.58
CA TRP A 54 43.00 40.52 14.83
C TRP A 54 43.33 41.73 15.73
N MET A 55 42.64 41.84 16.86
CA MET A 55 42.80 42.94 17.82
C MET A 55 44.16 42.88 18.51
N GLU A 56 44.59 41.70 18.96
CA GLU A 56 45.83 41.50 19.72
C GLU A 56 47.11 41.77 18.91
N ARG A 57 47.02 42.07 17.61
CA ARG A 57 48.16 42.56 16.81
C ARG A 57 48.67 43.92 17.29
N SER A 58 47.78 44.73 17.86
CA SER A 58 48.15 45.97 18.52
C SER A 58 48.56 45.66 19.95
N SER A 59 49.85 45.84 20.22
CA SER A 59 50.42 45.65 21.55
C SER A 59 51.25 46.86 21.94
N TRP A 60 51.31 47.12 23.24
CA TRP A 60 52.04 48.23 23.81
C TRP A 60 52.89 47.77 24.97
N ARG A 61 53.96 48.52 25.21
CA ARG A 61 54.79 48.41 26.41
C ARG A 61 54.85 49.76 27.07
N ALA A 62 54.70 49.77 28.38
CA ALA A 62 54.75 50.98 29.19
C ALA A 62 55.56 50.73 30.47
N ALA A 63 56.15 51.80 31.01
CA ALA A 63 56.71 51.80 32.34
C ALA A 63 55.83 52.67 33.25
N ALA A 64 55.54 52.17 34.45
CA ALA A 64 54.72 52.84 35.44
C ALA A 64 55.48 52.95 36.77
N GLY A 65 55.15 53.97 37.56
CA GLY A 65 55.67 54.12 38.92
C GLY A 65 54.90 53.29 39.94
N TRP A 66 55.47 53.16 41.14
CA TRP A 66 54.93 52.50 42.34
C TRP A 66 53.46 52.80 42.70
N ARG A 67 52.87 53.92 42.23
CA ARG A 67 51.43 54.21 42.39
C ARG A 67 50.52 53.12 41.80
N TRP A 68 51.01 52.36 40.82
CA TRP A 68 50.27 51.32 40.11
C TRP A 68 50.70 49.90 40.50
N LEU A 69 51.26 49.71 41.70
CA LEU A 69 51.74 48.41 42.19
C LEU A 69 50.64 47.35 42.29
N ALA A 70 49.37 47.75 42.39
CA ALA A 70 48.24 46.84 42.49
C ALA A 70 47.80 46.22 41.16
N LEU A 71 48.42 46.60 40.03
CA LEU A 71 48.07 46.03 38.72
C LEU A 71 48.57 44.60 38.60
N GLU A 72 47.70 43.70 38.14
CA GLU A 72 48.00 42.29 37.91
C GLU A 72 47.85 41.92 36.42
N PRO A 73 48.53 40.87 35.94
CA PRO A 73 48.22 40.30 34.64
C PRO A 73 46.72 39.99 34.54
N THR A 74 46.13 40.22 33.37
CA THR A 74 44.69 40.15 33.05
C THR A 74 43.84 41.38 33.39
N ASP A 75 44.36 42.36 34.15
CA ASP A 75 43.65 43.63 34.34
C ASP A 75 43.49 44.39 33.02
N VAL A 76 42.35 45.05 32.87
CA VAL A 76 42.09 45.94 31.72
C VAL A 76 42.32 47.37 32.14
N VAL A 77 43.22 48.05 31.44
CA VAL A 77 43.59 49.44 31.70
C VAL A 77 43.41 50.29 30.45
N THR A 78 43.17 51.59 30.66
CA THR A 78 43.12 52.57 29.58
C THR A 78 44.36 53.46 29.66
N LEU A 79 45.20 53.41 28.62
CA LEU A 79 46.36 54.27 28.45
C LEU A 79 45.94 55.54 27.72
N ALA A 80 46.12 56.69 28.35
CA ALA A 80 45.99 57.99 27.69
C ALA A 80 47.35 58.39 27.10
N LEU A 81 47.43 58.51 25.77
CA LEU A 81 48.61 58.95 25.05
C LEU A 81 48.71 60.48 25.04
N ALA A 82 49.91 61.00 24.79
CA ALA A 82 50.18 62.45 24.81
C ALA A 82 49.43 63.23 23.71
N ASP A 83 48.99 62.57 22.65
CA ASP A 83 48.17 63.13 21.57
C ASP A 83 46.66 63.16 21.91
N GLY A 84 46.28 62.74 23.12
CA GLY A 84 44.89 62.64 23.58
C GLY A 84 44.19 61.34 23.21
N THR A 85 44.85 60.44 22.47
CA THR A 85 44.30 59.13 22.12
C THR A 85 44.21 58.23 23.35
N GLN A 86 43.08 57.54 23.52
CA GLN A 86 42.92 56.53 24.57
C GLN A 86 43.00 55.13 23.99
N VAL A 87 43.82 54.29 24.60
CA VAL A 87 44.02 52.89 24.21
C VAL A 87 43.59 52.00 25.36
N ARG A 88 42.56 51.19 25.13
CA ARG A 88 42.15 50.13 26.05
C ARG A 88 42.97 48.88 25.77
N GLY A 89 43.57 48.31 26.82
CA GLY A 89 44.36 47.10 26.68
C GLY A 89 44.34 46.24 27.93
N ARG A 90 44.45 44.93 27.74
CA ARG A 90 44.58 43.95 28.80
C ARG A 90 46.06 43.71 29.09
N LEU A 91 46.42 43.72 30.37
CA LEU A 91 47.77 43.41 30.83
C LEU A 91 48.09 41.94 30.54
N THR A 92 49.16 41.69 29.80
CA THR A 92 49.70 40.35 29.57
C THR A 92 50.84 40.04 30.52
N THR A 93 51.65 41.05 30.85
CA THR A 93 52.78 40.94 31.77
C THR A 93 52.89 42.17 32.64
N VAL A 94 53.16 41.97 33.94
CA VAL A 94 53.49 43.02 34.91
C VAL A 94 54.75 42.60 35.66
N ASN A 95 55.84 43.34 35.51
CA ASN A 95 57.13 43.02 36.14
C ASN A 95 57.65 44.19 36.96
N LEU A 96 58.00 43.95 38.22
CA LEU A 96 58.71 44.92 39.06
C LEU A 96 60.22 44.80 38.83
N ARG A 97 60.86 45.90 38.44
CA ARG A 97 62.30 45.98 38.20
C ARG A 97 63.06 46.40 39.45
N GLY A 98 64.38 46.16 39.45
CA GLY A 98 65.26 46.46 40.59
C GLY A 98 65.39 47.95 40.94
N ASP A 99 64.97 48.84 40.03
CA ASP A 99 64.86 50.29 40.23
C ASP A 99 63.46 50.73 40.73
N LEU A 100 62.61 49.77 41.13
CA LEU A 100 61.22 49.96 41.56
C LEU A 100 60.28 50.49 40.46
N SER A 101 60.70 50.46 39.20
CA SER A 101 59.78 50.69 38.06
C SER A 101 58.97 49.44 37.73
N ILE A 102 57.74 49.63 37.28
CA ILE A 102 56.84 48.53 36.86
C ILE A 102 56.80 48.53 35.33
N GLU A 103 57.25 47.44 34.71
CA GLU A 103 57.10 47.21 33.28
C GLU A 103 55.76 46.53 33.01
N LEU A 104 54.98 47.12 32.11
CA LEU A 104 53.68 46.64 31.67
C LEU A 104 53.75 46.26 30.19
N ALA A 105 53.26 45.07 29.85
CA ALA A 105 52.95 44.68 28.49
C ALA A 105 51.44 44.52 28.34
N LEU A 106 50.88 45.06 27.27
CA LEU A 106 49.44 45.10 27.06
C LEU A 106 49.11 44.73 25.62
N THR A 107 47.98 44.04 25.42
CA THR A 107 47.38 43.81 24.10
C THR A 107 46.03 44.50 24.01
N ALA A 108 45.64 44.93 22.81
CA ALA A 108 44.34 45.58 22.61
C ALA A 108 43.19 44.65 23.01
N GLU A 109 42.21 45.22 23.71
CA GLU A 109 41.06 44.51 24.25
C GLU A 109 39.82 45.39 24.07
N GLU A 110 38.73 44.79 23.60
CA GLU A 110 37.41 45.43 23.51
C GLU A 110 36.33 44.43 23.97
N PRO A 111 35.41 44.79 24.88
CA PRO A 111 34.40 43.86 25.40
C PRO A 111 33.55 43.19 24.32
N ALA A 112 33.25 43.90 23.23
CA ALA A 112 32.44 43.39 22.12
C ALA A 112 33.06 42.16 21.41
N GLN A 113 34.35 41.88 21.58
CA GLN A 113 35.00 40.72 20.97
C GLN A 113 34.57 39.39 21.60
N TYR A 114 34.04 39.42 22.83
CA TYR A 114 33.64 38.22 23.56
C TYR A 114 32.18 37.83 23.34
N ASP A 115 31.43 38.67 22.63
CA ASP A 115 30.04 38.42 22.26
C ASP A 115 29.95 38.11 20.76
N SER A 116 29.28 37.00 20.43
CA SER A 116 29.02 36.59 19.05
C SER A 116 27.58 36.10 18.92
N VAL A 117 26.88 36.61 17.92
CA VAL A 117 25.52 36.22 17.54
C VAL A 117 25.50 35.41 16.24
N ALA A 118 26.65 34.90 15.81
CA ALA A 118 26.74 34.09 14.59
C ALA A 118 25.86 32.84 14.70
N VAL A 119 25.18 32.54 13.60
CA VAL A 119 24.33 31.36 13.43
C VAL A 119 25.10 30.35 12.59
N ALA A 120 25.05 29.08 12.99
CA ALA A 120 25.51 27.96 12.19
C ALA A 120 24.31 27.18 11.67
N GLU A 121 24.47 26.55 10.51
CA GLU A 121 23.55 25.50 10.09
C GLU A 121 24.03 24.16 10.65
N PRO A 122 23.14 23.35 11.24
CA PRO A 122 23.48 21.99 11.62
C PRO A 122 23.78 21.18 10.35
N GLY A 123 24.83 20.36 10.40
CA GLY A 123 25.13 19.44 9.29
C GLY A 123 23.98 18.48 9.05
N LEU A 124 23.67 18.19 7.78
CA LEU A 124 22.76 17.11 7.42
C LEU A 124 23.46 15.78 7.71
N GLY A 125 23.01 15.06 8.74
CA GLY A 125 23.50 13.72 9.05
C GLY A 125 23.32 12.76 7.87
N LEU A 126 24.04 11.62 7.91
CA LEU A 126 23.78 10.54 6.96
C LEU A 126 22.34 10.04 7.15
N PRO A 127 21.58 9.79 6.06
CA PRO A 127 20.29 9.13 6.19
C PRO A 127 20.51 7.76 6.84
N GLN A 128 19.75 7.47 7.89
CA GLN A 128 19.84 6.20 8.60
C GLN A 128 19.55 5.06 7.60
N GLN A 129 20.57 4.25 7.31
CA GLN A 129 20.41 3.10 6.42
C GLN A 129 19.77 1.96 7.21
N THR A 130 18.45 1.92 7.28
CA THR A 130 17.73 0.73 7.73
C THR A 130 17.94 -0.39 6.70
N VAL A 131 18.75 -1.38 7.06
CA VAL A 131 18.78 -2.67 6.37
C VAL A 131 17.46 -3.36 6.70
N ARG A 132 16.51 -3.35 5.76
CA ARG A 132 15.24 -4.06 5.93
C ARG A 132 15.50 -5.56 5.82
N GLY A 133 14.97 -6.34 6.75
CA GLY A 133 15.04 -7.80 6.69
C GLY A 133 14.39 -8.32 5.41
N THR A 134 14.89 -9.43 4.89
CA THR A 134 14.30 -10.11 3.73
C THR A 134 13.14 -10.97 4.21
N SER A 135 11.92 -10.44 4.18
CA SER A 135 10.74 -11.24 4.51
C SER A 135 10.30 -12.04 3.28
N ALA A 136 10.06 -13.34 3.45
CA ALA A 136 9.45 -14.17 2.42
C ALA A 136 8.09 -13.58 2.04
N THR A 137 7.86 -13.40 0.74
CA THR A 137 6.60 -12.83 0.23
C THR A 137 5.66 -13.93 -0.23
N ARG A 138 4.43 -13.91 0.28
CA ARG A 138 3.33 -14.71 -0.26
C ARG A 138 2.65 -13.96 -1.39
N LEU A 139 2.63 -14.55 -2.58
CA LEU A 139 1.81 -14.07 -3.71
C LEU A 139 0.43 -14.72 -3.69
N ILE A 140 -0.61 -13.91 -3.79
CA ILE A 140 -2.00 -14.34 -3.91
C ILE A 140 -2.57 -13.79 -5.21
N LEU A 141 -2.87 -14.66 -6.16
CA LEU A 141 -3.51 -14.29 -7.44
C LEU A 141 -5.02 -14.50 -7.34
N LEU A 142 -5.78 -13.49 -7.75
CA LEU A 142 -7.23 -13.42 -7.58
C LEU A 142 -7.89 -13.16 -8.94
N ASP A 143 -8.27 -14.26 -9.63
CA ASP A 143 -9.15 -14.19 -10.80
C ASP A 143 -10.58 -13.99 -10.32
N LEU A 144 -11.02 -12.74 -10.35
CA LEU A 144 -12.27 -12.24 -9.78
C LEU A 144 -13.07 -11.49 -10.85
N PRO A 145 -14.40 -11.38 -10.66
CA PRO A 145 -15.15 -10.30 -11.28
C PRO A 145 -14.59 -8.91 -10.92
N LEU A 146 -15.00 -7.88 -11.64
CA LEU A 146 -14.57 -6.51 -11.36
C LEU A 146 -14.95 -6.08 -9.94
N LEU A 147 -13.95 -5.68 -9.15
CA LEU A 147 -14.17 -5.17 -7.79
C LEU A 147 -14.84 -3.80 -7.80
N ARG A 148 -14.53 -2.98 -8.82
CA ARG A 148 -15.10 -1.65 -9.05
C ARG A 148 -15.40 -1.47 -10.53
N ASP A 149 -16.42 -0.67 -10.84
CA ASP A 149 -16.78 -0.36 -12.22
C ASP A 149 -15.65 0.38 -12.95
N SER A 150 -14.88 1.21 -12.22
CA SER A 150 -13.68 1.89 -12.72
C SER A 150 -12.52 0.95 -13.06
N ASP A 151 -12.60 -0.32 -12.67
CA ASP A 151 -11.61 -1.32 -13.04
C ASP A 151 -11.86 -1.91 -14.43
N ASP A 152 -12.98 -1.60 -15.08
CA ASP A 152 -13.23 -2.02 -16.45
C ASP A 152 -12.22 -1.42 -17.43
N THR A 153 -11.86 -2.19 -18.45
CA THR A 153 -10.92 -1.81 -19.50
C THR A 153 -11.63 -1.55 -20.83
N GLY A 154 -12.95 -1.37 -20.81
CA GLY A 154 -13.77 -1.38 -22.02
C GLY A 154 -13.71 -2.73 -22.74
N ARG A 155 -13.46 -3.83 -22.01
CA ARG A 155 -13.31 -5.20 -22.53
C ARG A 155 -12.14 -5.38 -23.52
N SER A 156 -11.17 -4.46 -23.52
CA SER A 156 -9.98 -4.52 -24.38
C SER A 156 -8.86 -5.41 -23.83
N ALA A 157 -8.90 -5.72 -22.53
CA ALA A 157 -7.99 -6.62 -21.82
C ALA A 157 -8.70 -7.21 -20.59
N SER A 158 -8.27 -8.37 -20.10
CA SER A 158 -8.74 -8.91 -18.82
C SER A 158 -7.90 -8.36 -17.67
N ARG A 159 -8.53 -8.07 -16.54
CA ARG A 159 -7.87 -7.61 -15.32
C ARG A 159 -7.70 -8.76 -14.34
N LEU A 160 -6.45 -9.04 -13.97
CA LEU A 160 -6.11 -9.97 -12.89
C LEU A 160 -5.72 -9.18 -11.64
N TYR A 161 -6.41 -9.44 -10.53
CA TYR A 161 -6.05 -8.87 -9.24
C TYR A 161 -5.00 -9.73 -8.54
N TYR A 162 -4.16 -9.09 -7.74
CA TYR A 162 -3.18 -9.77 -6.91
C TYR A 162 -3.05 -9.07 -5.55
N ALA A 163 -2.72 -9.86 -4.55
CA ALA A 163 -2.31 -9.41 -3.23
C ALA A 163 -0.92 -10.02 -2.93
N MET A 164 -0.10 -9.27 -2.20
CA MET A 164 1.18 -9.75 -1.71
C MET A 164 1.34 -9.34 -0.25
N ALA A 165 1.92 -10.23 0.55
CA ALA A 165 2.09 -9.99 1.97
C ALA A 165 3.24 -10.83 2.56
N GLY A 166 3.64 -10.49 3.78
CA GLY A 166 4.54 -11.31 4.57
C GLY A 166 3.80 -12.44 5.30
N TRP A 167 4.50 -13.02 6.27
CA TRP A 167 4.01 -14.08 7.16
C TRP A 167 4.00 -13.64 8.63
N GLY A 168 3.64 -12.37 8.89
CA GLY A 168 3.58 -11.80 10.24
C GLY A 168 4.91 -11.23 10.77
N ASP A 169 5.90 -11.01 9.90
CA ASP A 169 7.16 -10.33 10.23
C ASP A 169 6.91 -8.81 10.35
N PRO A 170 7.40 -8.09 11.38
CA PRO A 170 6.86 -6.77 11.77
C PRO A 170 6.96 -5.66 10.70
N VAL A 171 7.72 -5.85 9.63
CA VAL A 171 7.87 -4.89 8.54
C VAL A 171 8.02 -5.61 7.20
N TRP A 172 6.91 -5.96 6.55
CA TRP A 172 6.96 -6.38 5.15
C TRP A 172 7.19 -5.15 4.24
N PRO A 173 8.32 -5.08 3.52
CA PRO A 173 8.72 -3.85 2.84
C PRO A 173 7.96 -3.57 1.54
N GLY A 174 7.24 -4.56 1.01
CA GLY A 174 6.68 -4.57 -0.34
C GLY A 174 7.31 -5.64 -1.22
N ALA A 175 6.76 -5.80 -2.43
CA ALA A 175 7.23 -6.79 -3.41
C ALA A 175 6.94 -6.37 -4.85
N LEU A 176 7.71 -6.94 -5.77
CA LEU A 176 7.51 -6.85 -7.22
C LEU A 176 6.80 -8.10 -7.74
N LEU A 177 5.85 -7.91 -8.65
CA LEU A 177 5.16 -8.99 -9.34
C LEU A 177 5.83 -9.24 -10.69
N TYR A 178 6.23 -10.47 -10.91
CA TYR A 178 6.81 -10.94 -12.16
C TYR A 178 5.90 -11.98 -12.84
N LYS A 179 5.85 -11.94 -14.18
CA LYS A 179 5.10 -12.87 -15.03
C LYS A 179 6.02 -13.47 -16.08
N SER A 180 5.82 -14.75 -16.39
CA SER A 180 6.53 -15.47 -17.44
C SER A 180 5.60 -16.40 -18.22
N ALA A 181 5.86 -16.55 -19.51
CA ALA A 181 5.18 -17.52 -20.36
C ALA A 181 5.82 -18.92 -20.29
N ASP A 182 7.11 -19.01 -19.97
CA ASP A 182 7.93 -20.23 -20.10
C ASP A 182 8.65 -20.65 -18.81
N ALA A 183 8.43 -19.90 -17.71
CA ALA A 183 9.11 -20.05 -16.43
C ALA A 183 10.63 -19.75 -16.45
N SER A 184 11.13 -19.14 -17.52
CA SER A 184 12.56 -18.83 -17.69
C SER A 184 12.82 -17.33 -17.76
N LEU A 185 12.11 -16.62 -18.64
CA LEU A 185 12.20 -15.17 -18.77
C LEU A 185 10.99 -14.52 -18.10
N PHE A 186 11.26 -13.60 -17.19
CA PHE A 186 10.23 -12.95 -16.38
C PHE A 186 10.22 -11.43 -16.62
N ASP A 187 9.04 -10.91 -16.92
CA ASP A 187 8.78 -9.48 -17.01
C ASP A 187 8.20 -8.99 -15.68
N GLN A 188 8.65 -7.82 -15.20
CA GLN A 188 8.01 -7.15 -14.07
C GLN A 188 6.70 -6.50 -14.55
N VAL A 189 5.58 -6.92 -13.97
CA VAL A 189 4.22 -6.50 -14.40
C VAL A 189 3.42 -5.79 -13.33
N GLY A 190 3.99 -5.64 -12.12
CA GLY A 190 3.32 -4.98 -11.00
C GLY A 190 4.21 -4.85 -9.78
N GLN A 191 3.66 -4.22 -8.75
CA GLN A 191 4.27 -4.09 -7.44
C GLN A 191 3.19 -3.90 -6.37
N ALA A 192 3.46 -4.36 -5.16
CA ALA A 192 2.67 -4.04 -3.98
C ALA A 192 3.57 -3.37 -2.95
N VAL A 193 3.14 -2.19 -2.50
CA VAL A 193 3.84 -1.37 -1.48
C VAL A 193 3.10 -1.33 -0.15
N ALA A 194 1.93 -1.98 -0.08
CA ALA A 194 1.11 -2.13 1.12
C ALA A 194 0.81 -3.62 1.32
N GLU A 195 0.97 -4.09 2.56
CA GLU A 195 0.78 -5.49 2.93
C GLU A 195 -0.70 -5.88 2.87
N ALA A 196 -1.01 -6.99 2.20
CA ALA A 196 -2.35 -7.56 2.22
C ALA A 196 -2.64 -8.27 3.55
N ALA A 197 -3.79 -7.99 4.15
CA ALA A 197 -4.29 -8.77 5.29
C ALA A 197 -4.88 -10.08 4.78
N TRP A 198 -4.33 -11.21 5.24
CA TRP A 198 -4.75 -12.53 4.79
C TRP A 198 -4.66 -13.57 5.91
N GLY A 199 -5.41 -14.65 5.74
CA GLY A 199 -5.51 -15.73 6.71
C GLY A 199 -6.20 -16.94 6.11
N ILE A 200 -6.74 -17.79 6.99
CA ILE A 200 -7.53 -18.96 6.60
C ILE A 200 -8.89 -18.96 7.31
N CYS A 201 -9.91 -19.48 6.64
CA CYS A 201 -11.21 -19.77 7.23
C CYS A 201 -11.09 -21.03 8.11
N ALA A 202 -11.18 -20.88 9.43
CA ALA A 202 -11.18 -21.99 10.38
C ALA A 202 -12.51 -22.77 10.38
N THR A 203 -13.60 -22.11 10.02
CA THR A 203 -14.91 -22.76 9.82
C THR A 203 -15.37 -22.64 8.36
N THR A 204 -16.33 -23.47 8.00
CA THR A 204 -16.93 -23.49 6.66
C THR A 204 -18.13 -22.54 6.59
N LEU A 205 -18.31 -21.87 5.43
CA LEU A 205 -19.54 -21.16 5.12
C LEU A 205 -20.61 -22.14 4.60
N PRO A 206 -21.81 -22.17 5.18
CA PRO A 206 -22.87 -23.04 4.70
C PRO A 206 -23.34 -22.62 3.30
N ASP A 207 -23.85 -23.59 2.55
CA ASP A 207 -24.56 -23.36 1.30
C ASP A 207 -25.77 -22.43 1.53
N THR A 208 -26.05 -21.56 0.56
CA THR A 208 -27.16 -20.61 0.65
C THR A 208 -27.87 -20.42 -0.68
N ASP A 209 -29.20 -20.35 -0.62
CA ASP A 209 -30.07 -19.98 -1.73
C ASP A 209 -30.42 -18.48 -1.75
N ARG A 210 -29.95 -17.73 -0.74
CA ARG A 210 -30.27 -16.30 -0.51
C ARG A 210 -29.02 -15.42 -0.42
N PRO A 211 -28.15 -15.38 -1.45
CA PRO A 211 -26.90 -14.63 -1.38
C PRO A 211 -27.08 -13.11 -1.33
N PHE A 212 -28.26 -12.59 -1.69
CA PHE A 212 -28.52 -11.14 -1.77
C PHE A 212 -29.03 -10.52 -0.47
N ALA A 213 -29.34 -11.31 0.56
CA ALA A 213 -29.80 -10.82 1.85
C ALA A 213 -28.63 -10.72 2.84
N THR A 214 -28.77 -9.86 3.86
CA THR A 214 -27.86 -9.89 5.00
C THR A 214 -28.13 -11.16 5.81
N ASP A 215 -27.08 -11.97 5.97
CA ASP A 215 -27.10 -13.19 6.76
C ASP A 215 -26.69 -12.87 8.20
N GLU A 216 -27.69 -12.86 9.07
CA GLU A 216 -27.54 -12.59 10.50
C GLU A 216 -27.19 -13.84 11.32
N THR A 217 -27.20 -15.02 10.69
CA THR A 217 -27.10 -16.33 11.37
C THR A 217 -25.75 -16.99 11.22
N THR A 218 -25.16 -16.93 10.02
CA THR A 218 -23.86 -17.54 9.77
C THR A 218 -22.76 -16.82 10.55
N ARG A 219 -21.77 -17.59 11.00
CA ARG A 219 -20.56 -17.10 11.66
C ARG A 219 -19.36 -17.71 10.95
N LEU A 220 -18.46 -16.88 10.46
CA LEU A 220 -17.22 -17.31 9.84
C LEU A 220 -16.06 -17.07 10.80
N ARG A 221 -15.38 -18.12 11.24
CA ARG A 221 -14.15 -17.98 12.02
C ARG A 221 -12.96 -17.94 11.07
N VAL A 222 -12.11 -16.94 11.25
CA VAL A 222 -10.86 -16.77 10.47
C VAL A 222 -9.66 -16.71 11.41
N VAL A 223 -8.54 -17.25 10.96
CA VAL A 223 -7.23 -17.13 11.62
C VAL A 223 -6.32 -16.36 10.68
N MET A 224 -5.88 -15.19 11.10
CA MET A 224 -5.09 -14.27 10.27
C MET A 224 -3.60 -14.59 10.40
N ALA A 225 -2.90 -14.59 9.27
CA ALA A 225 -1.44 -14.68 9.23
C ALA A 225 -0.77 -13.31 9.41
N THR A 226 -1.40 -12.26 8.89
CA THR A 226 -0.98 -10.85 9.03
C THR A 226 -2.20 -9.94 8.85
N GLY A 227 -2.13 -8.72 9.38
CA GLY A 227 -3.20 -7.72 9.27
C GLY A 227 -4.44 -8.01 10.12
N ALA A 228 -4.29 -8.74 11.22
CA ALA A 228 -5.38 -9.09 12.13
C ALA A 228 -6.02 -7.86 12.78
N GLU A 229 -5.20 -6.84 13.08
CA GLU A 229 -5.58 -5.55 13.65
C GLU A 229 -6.49 -4.70 12.75
N ARG A 230 -6.63 -5.08 11.48
CA ARG A 230 -7.47 -4.41 10.48
C ARG A 230 -8.88 -4.97 10.40
N LEU A 231 -9.14 -6.10 11.08
CA LEU A 231 -10.50 -6.63 11.20
C LEU A 231 -11.28 -5.81 12.22
N GLU A 232 -12.10 -4.88 11.73
CA GLU A 232 -12.95 -4.04 12.57
C GLU A 232 -14.45 -4.21 12.29
N SER A 233 -15.25 -3.99 13.33
CA SER A 233 -16.71 -3.94 13.20
C SER A 233 -17.13 -2.60 12.59
N VAL A 234 -18.10 -2.63 11.69
CA VAL A 234 -18.64 -1.45 11.01
C VAL A 234 -20.16 -1.38 11.15
N THR A 235 -20.73 -0.21 10.90
CA THR A 235 -22.19 -0.08 10.83
C THR A 235 -22.75 -0.80 9.60
N GLN A 236 -24.02 -1.21 9.66
CA GLN A 236 -24.72 -1.79 8.50
C GLN A 236 -24.62 -0.89 7.27
N LEU A 237 -24.73 0.44 7.44
CA LEU A 237 -24.63 1.39 6.34
C LEU A 237 -23.24 1.44 5.71
N GLN A 238 -22.17 1.40 6.53
CA GLN A 238 -20.79 1.33 6.02
C GLN A 238 -20.56 0.03 5.24
N MET A 239 -21.01 -1.11 5.76
CA MET A 239 -20.95 -2.39 5.04
C MET A 239 -21.70 -2.30 3.70
N LEU A 240 -22.93 -1.78 3.69
CA LEU A 240 -23.70 -1.62 2.44
C LEU A 240 -23.03 -0.66 1.44
N ASN A 241 -22.25 0.30 1.92
CA ASN A 241 -21.44 1.20 1.10
C ASN A 241 -20.09 0.60 0.63
N GLY A 242 -19.83 -0.68 0.91
CA GLY A 242 -18.68 -1.40 0.36
C GLY A 242 -17.54 -1.67 1.35
N THR A 243 -17.65 -1.24 2.61
CA THR A 243 -16.63 -1.52 3.64
C THR A 243 -16.61 -3.02 3.99
N ASN A 244 -15.49 -3.51 4.54
CA ASN A 244 -15.28 -4.88 4.98
C ASN A 244 -15.49 -5.94 3.88
N ALA A 245 -15.06 -5.65 2.65
CA ALA A 245 -15.05 -6.64 1.58
C ALA A 245 -13.90 -7.63 1.77
N ALA A 246 -14.17 -8.92 1.54
CA ALA A 246 -13.17 -9.97 1.61
C ALA A 246 -13.39 -11.02 0.51
N ALA A 247 -12.32 -11.67 0.08
CA ALA A 247 -12.33 -12.81 -0.80
C ALA A 247 -12.11 -14.10 -0.02
N VAL A 248 -12.98 -15.09 -0.23
CA VAL A 248 -12.84 -16.46 0.24
C VAL A 248 -12.49 -17.34 -0.95
N VAL A 249 -11.24 -17.78 -1.02
CA VAL A 249 -10.70 -18.56 -2.15
C VAL A 249 -10.77 -20.04 -1.81
N LYS A 250 -11.59 -20.75 -2.58
CA LYS A 250 -11.78 -22.19 -2.46
C LYS A 250 -10.60 -22.97 -3.05
N PRO A 251 -10.39 -24.25 -2.67
CA PRO A 251 -9.30 -25.06 -3.22
C PRO A 251 -9.39 -25.29 -4.73
N ASN A 252 -10.59 -25.21 -5.31
CA ASN A 252 -10.82 -25.34 -6.75
C ASN A 252 -10.55 -24.03 -7.54
N GLY A 253 -10.15 -22.95 -6.86
CA GLY A 253 -9.89 -21.64 -7.46
C GLY A 253 -11.15 -20.79 -7.70
N GLU A 254 -12.34 -21.25 -7.33
CA GLU A 254 -13.49 -20.36 -7.18
C GLU A 254 -13.27 -19.41 -6.03
N ILE A 255 -13.76 -18.18 -6.21
CA ILE A 255 -13.61 -17.16 -5.20
C ILE A 255 -14.98 -16.55 -4.97
N GLU A 256 -15.39 -16.52 -3.72
CA GLU A 256 -16.54 -15.74 -3.31
C GLU A 256 -16.11 -14.42 -2.70
N LEU A 257 -16.78 -13.35 -3.11
CA LEU A 257 -16.68 -12.06 -2.50
C LEU A 257 -17.77 -11.91 -1.44
N ILE A 258 -17.34 -11.72 -0.20
CA ILE A 258 -18.21 -11.50 0.96
C ILE A 258 -17.97 -10.11 1.53
N GLN A 259 -18.93 -9.64 2.33
CA GLN A 259 -18.73 -8.54 3.28
C GLN A 259 -19.20 -8.96 4.66
N TYR A 260 -18.67 -8.34 5.71
CA TYR A 260 -19.05 -8.63 7.09
C TYR A 260 -19.22 -7.35 7.90
N ARG A 261 -20.14 -7.38 8.87
CA ARG A 261 -20.45 -6.23 9.71
C ARG A 261 -19.73 -6.29 11.04
N ASP A 262 -19.84 -7.41 11.75
CA ASP A 262 -19.35 -7.52 13.12
C ASP A 262 -18.11 -8.44 13.18
N VAL A 263 -17.18 -8.08 14.05
CA VAL A 263 -15.93 -8.80 14.33
C VAL A 263 -15.82 -9.03 15.83
N ALA A 264 -15.70 -10.28 16.25
CA ALA A 264 -15.42 -10.68 17.62
C ALA A 264 -14.09 -11.41 17.71
N VAL A 265 -13.23 -11.01 18.65
CA VAL A 265 -11.96 -11.71 18.95
C VAL A 265 -12.26 -12.89 19.86
N ASN A 266 -11.68 -14.05 19.56
CA ASN A 266 -11.79 -15.26 20.37
C ASN A 266 -10.52 -15.48 21.20
N ASP A 267 -10.63 -16.26 22.28
CA ASP A 267 -9.51 -16.57 23.19
C ASP A 267 -8.35 -17.33 22.52
N ASP A 268 -8.64 -18.04 21.42
CA ASP A 268 -7.65 -18.80 20.64
C ASP A 268 -6.89 -17.93 19.61
N GLY A 269 -7.12 -16.61 19.59
CA GLY A 269 -6.53 -15.67 18.64
C GLY A 269 -7.21 -15.64 17.26
N SER A 270 -8.27 -16.41 17.07
CA SER A 270 -9.11 -16.33 15.87
C SER A 270 -10.14 -15.20 15.97
N PHE A 271 -10.70 -14.81 14.83
CA PHE A 271 -11.74 -13.79 14.74
C PHE A 271 -13.02 -14.42 14.20
N THR A 272 -14.17 -14.05 14.77
CA THR A 272 -15.49 -14.44 14.27
C THR A 272 -16.15 -13.27 13.58
N LEU A 273 -16.44 -13.45 12.30
CA LEU A 273 -17.12 -12.50 11.42
C LEU A 273 -18.61 -12.85 11.36
N SER A 274 -19.48 -11.83 11.49
CA SER A 274 -20.94 -11.99 11.39
C SER A 274 -21.63 -10.84 10.68
N GLY A 275 -22.93 -10.98 10.42
CA GLY A 275 -23.70 -10.03 9.61
C GLY A 275 -23.19 -10.02 8.18
N LEU A 276 -23.21 -11.18 7.52
CA LEU A 276 -22.52 -11.39 6.25
C LEU A 276 -23.37 -10.93 5.06
N LEU A 277 -22.75 -10.35 4.05
CA LEU A 277 -23.29 -10.28 2.70
C LEU A 277 -22.48 -11.21 1.81
N ARG A 278 -23.16 -12.07 1.05
CA ARG A 278 -22.53 -13.15 0.28
C ARG A 278 -22.66 -12.92 -1.22
N GLY A 279 -21.86 -13.63 -2.02
CA GLY A 279 -21.99 -13.62 -3.49
C GLY A 279 -21.88 -12.25 -4.16
N ARG A 280 -21.10 -11.32 -3.60
CA ARG A 280 -20.97 -9.94 -4.11
C ARG A 280 -20.34 -9.93 -5.49
N ARG A 281 -20.61 -8.86 -6.26
CA ARG A 281 -20.05 -8.66 -7.62
C ARG A 281 -20.21 -9.89 -8.55
N GLY A 282 -21.37 -10.55 -8.50
CA GLY A 282 -21.68 -11.68 -9.37
C GLY A 282 -21.05 -13.02 -8.97
N THR A 283 -20.45 -13.10 -7.77
CA THR A 283 -19.91 -14.35 -7.22
C THR A 283 -20.96 -15.22 -6.53
N ASP A 284 -22.25 -14.89 -6.69
CA ASP A 284 -23.36 -15.62 -6.07
C ASP A 284 -23.52 -17.07 -6.56
N THR A 285 -22.92 -17.44 -7.69
CA THR A 285 -22.81 -18.84 -8.13
C THR A 285 -21.77 -19.65 -7.37
N MET A 286 -20.88 -18.99 -6.62
CA MET A 286 -19.80 -19.63 -5.84
C MET A 286 -20.16 -19.75 -4.36
N THR A 287 -21.43 -19.61 -4.00
CA THR A 287 -21.89 -19.56 -2.59
C THR A 287 -21.94 -20.88 -1.85
N ASN A 288 -21.82 -21.99 -2.60
CA ASN A 288 -21.96 -23.34 -2.09
C ASN A 288 -20.64 -24.12 -2.18
N GLY A 289 -20.52 -25.19 -1.38
CA GLY A 289 -19.37 -26.10 -1.43
C GLY A 289 -18.09 -25.52 -0.83
N HIS A 290 -18.21 -24.59 0.12
CA HIS A 290 -17.08 -24.14 0.92
C HIS A 290 -16.56 -25.27 1.81
N VAL A 291 -15.29 -25.21 2.17
CA VAL A 291 -14.64 -26.10 3.14
C VAL A 291 -13.80 -25.32 4.14
N ALA A 292 -13.45 -25.91 5.28
CA ALA A 292 -12.51 -25.30 6.22
C ALA A 292 -11.08 -25.30 5.64
N GLY A 293 -10.26 -24.33 6.02
CA GLY A 293 -8.89 -24.13 5.53
C GLY A 293 -8.79 -23.29 4.26
N GLU A 294 -9.89 -22.73 3.77
CA GLU A 294 -9.91 -21.82 2.62
C GLU A 294 -9.15 -20.52 2.90
N LEU A 295 -8.54 -19.96 1.86
CA LEU A 295 -7.79 -18.71 2.00
C LEU A 295 -8.76 -17.54 2.14
N PHE A 296 -8.57 -16.75 3.19
CA PHE A 296 -9.27 -15.50 3.44
C PHE A 296 -8.35 -14.33 3.09
N VAL A 297 -8.83 -13.38 2.30
CA VAL A 297 -8.09 -12.16 1.93
C VAL A 297 -8.99 -10.96 2.16
N LEU A 298 -8.55 -10.02 2.98
CA LEU A 298 -9.26 -8.76 3.18
C LEU A 298 -8.99 -7.85 1.97
N LEU A 299 -10.06 -7.32 1.37
CA LEU A 299 -9.99 -6.50 0.16
C LEU A 299 -10.13 -5.03 0.53
N GLU A 300 -9.01 -4.43 0.94
CA GLU A 300 -8.98 -3.02 1.30
C GLU A 300 -8.59 -2.12 0.12
N PRO A 301 -9.18 -0.91 0.04
CA PRO A 301 -8.77 0.09 -0.93
C PRO A 301 -7.27 0.39 -0.83
N GLY A 302 -6.57 0.32 -1.96
CA GLY A 302 -5.14 0.63 -2.04
C GLY A 302 -4.20 -0.50 -1.58
N VAL A 303 -4.74 -1.65 -1.20
CA VAL A 303 -3.97 -2.84 -0.80
C VAL A 303 -4.03 -3.89 -1.91
N GLY A 304 -2.87 -4.44 -2.25
CA GLY A 304 -2.70 -5.25 -3.45
C GLY A 304 -2.67 -4.41 -4.73
N GLY A 305 -2.86 -5.06 -5.87
CA GLY A 305 -2.83 -4.40 -7.18
C GLY A 305 -3.57 -5.20 -8.24
N SER A 306 -3.55 -4.69 -9.46
CA SER A 306 -4.04 -5.40 -10.64
C SER A 306 -3.07 -5.28 -11.78
N THR A 307 -3.04 -6.28 -12.64
CA THR A 307 -2.29 -6.27 -13.90
C THR A 307 -3.24 -6.61 -15.05
N LEU A 308 -2.87 -6.18 -16.26
CA LEU A 308 -3.66 -6.44 -17.46
C LEU A 308 -3.13 -7.66 -18.19
N LEU A 309 -4.05 -8.52 -18.61
CA LEU A 309 -3.80 -9.66 -19.47
C LEU A 309 -4.39 -9.38 -20.84
N ALA A 310 -3.59 -9.55 -21.88
CA ALA A 310 -4.11 -9.53 -23.24
C ALA A 310 -5.17 -10.63 -23.40
N LEU A 311 -6.19 -10.41 -24.22
CA LEU A 311 -7.29 -11.37 -24.39
C LEU A 311 -6.80 -12.77 -24.83
N GLY A 312 -5.75 -12.83 -25.65
CA GLY A 312 -5.13 -14.09 -26.07
C GLY A 312 -4.36 -14.84 -24.98
N GLU A 313 -4.15 -14.24 -23.80
CA GLU A 313 -3.58 -14.91 -22.63
C GLU A 313 -4.64 -15.61 -21.76
N ILE A 314 -5.93 -15.32 -21.96
CA ILE A 314 -7.01 -15.95 -21.20
C ILE A 314 -7.02 -17.46 -21.46
N GLY A 315 -7.08 -18.24 -20.39
CA GLY A 315 -7.02 -19.71 -20.46
C GLY A 315 -5.62 -20.28 -20.66
N ALA A 316 -4.60 -19.45 -20.89
CA ALA A 316 -3.22 -19.89 -20.96
C ALA A 316 -2.58 -19.95 -19.56
N ARG A 317 -1.87 -21.05 -19.27
CA ARG A 317 -1.06 -21.14 -18.05
C ARG A 317 0.10 -20.16 -18.14
N ARG A 318 0.30 -19.39 -17.07
CA ARG A 318 1.43 -18.48 -16.87
C ARG A 318 2.11 -18.78 -15.55
N TRP A 319 3.35 -18.33 -15.44
CA TRP A 319 4.17 -18.48 -14.26
C TRP A 319 4.37 -17.13 -13.60
N TRP A 320 4.19 -17.08 -12.29
CA TRP A 320 4.20 -15.84 -11.53
C TRP A 320 5.15 -15.93 -10.35
N LYS A 321 5.78 -14.82 -10.00
CA LYS A 321 6.59 -14.69 -8.79
C LYS A 321 6.27 -13.37 -8.08
N GLY A 322 6.06 -13.44 -6.78
CA GLY A 322 6.05 -12.27 -5.91
C GLY A 322 7.41 -12.18 -5.21
N VAL A 323 8.25 -11.24 -5.63
CA VAL A 323 9.62 -11.10 -5.13
C VAL A 323 9.64 -9.94 -4.14
N GLY A 324 9.80 -10.24 -2.86
CA GLY A 324 9.91 -9.23 -1.81
C GLY A 324 11.07 -8.27 -2.04
N PHE A 325 10.94 -7.01 -1.63
CA PHE A 325 12.07 -6.08 -1.69
C PHE A 325 13.22 -6.59 -0.82
N GLY A 326 14.39 -6.76 -1.43
CA GLY A 326 15.57 -7.37 -0.80
C GLY A 326 15.62 -8.89 -0.86
N GLN A 327 14.54 -9.58 -1.26
CA GLN A 327 14.54 -11.02 -1.50
C GLN A 327 15.30 -11.36 -2.79
N LEU A 328 16.04 -12.48 -2.79
CA LEU A 328 16.62 -13.04 -4.01
C LEU A 328 15.53 -13.55 -4.95
N PHE A 329 15.66 -13.27 -6.23
CA PHE A 329 14.67 -13.66 -7.25
C PHE A 329 14.48 -15.17 -7.34
N GLU A 330 15.56 -15.92 -7.14
CA GLU A 330 15.61 -17.39 -7.14
C GLU A 330 14.94 -18.00 -5.92
N ALA A 331 14.90 -17.27 -4.80
CA ALA A 331 14.27 -17.70 -3.56
C ALA A 331 12.77 -17.41 -3.51
N ALA A 332 12.22 -16.68 -4.49
CA ALA A 332 10.79 -16.40 -4.57
C ALA A 332 10.01 -17.58 -5.19
N ASP A 333 8.87 -17.90 -4.57
CA ASP A 333 8.01 -19.00 -4.99
C ASP A 333 7.50 -18.82 -6.42
N LEU A 334 7.61 -19.88 -7.20
CA LEU A 334 7.11 -19.96 -8.57
C LEU A 334 5.66 -20.47 -8.57
N VAL A 335 4.71 -19.60 -8.89
CA VAL A 335 3.28 -19.89 -8.85
C VAL A 335 2.74 -20.09 -10.27
N PRO A 336 2.34 -21.30 -10.67
CA PRO A 336 1.58 -21.49 -11.90
C PRO A 336 0.14 -21.02 -11.72
N PHE A 337 -0.38 -20.26 -12.68
CA PHE A 337 -1.75 -19.76 -12.63
C PHE A 337 -2.35 -19.62 -14.03
N THR A 338 -3.62 -19.98 -14.16
CA THR A 338 -4.39 -19.82 -15.41
C THR A 338 -5.56 -18.90 -15.12
N ALA A 339 -5.48 -17.66 -15.60
CA ALA A 339 -6.58 -16.72 -15.51
C ALA A 339 -7.67 -17.09 -16.52
N THR A 340 -8.92 -17.07 -16.09
CA THR A 340 -10.08 -17.49 -16.89
C THR A 340 -10.94 -16.32 -17.36
N GLY A 341 -10.50 -15.09 -17.09
CA GLY A 341 -11.13 -13.85 -17.51
C GLY A 341 -12.45 -13.56 -16.78
N ARG A 342 -12.52 -13.82 -15.47
CA ARG A 342 -13.77 -13.68 -14.70
C ARG A 342 -14.30 -12.25 -14.65
N ASP A 343 -13.44 -11.25 -14.83
CA ASP A 343 -13.81 -9.84 -14.96
C ASP A 343 -14.63 -9.54 -16.23
N LEU A 344 -14.44 -10.33 -17.29
CA LEU A 344 -15.14 -10.21 -18.57
C LEU A 344 -16.38 -11.11 -18.67
N ARG A 345 -16.63 -12.00 -17.69
CA ARG A 345 -17.74 -12.96 -17.72
C ARG A 345 -19.06 -12.34 -17.26
N PRO A 346 -20.10 -12.24 -18.11
CA PRO A 346 -21.43 -11.79 -17.70
C PRO A 346 -21.90 -12.50 -16.43
N TYR A 347 -22.58 -11.75 -15.54
CA TYR A 347 -23.14 -12.33 -14.32
C TYR A 347 -24.23 -13.35 -14.65
N ALA A 348 -24.29 -14.40 -13.84
CA ALA A 348 -25.24 -15.49 -14.05
C ALA A 348 -26.67 -14.99 -13.97
N PRO A 349 -27.52 -15.21 -15.02
CA PRO A 349 -28.92 -14.81 -15.01
C PRO A 349 -29.66 -15.24 -13.74
N TRP A 350 -30.69 -14.46 -13.37
CA TRP A 350 -31.47 -14.72 -12.16
C TRP A 350 -32.90 -15.12 -12.47
N ALA A 351 -33.59 -15.65 -11.46
CA ALA A 351 -35.02 -15.97 -11.49
C ALA A 351 -35.43 -16.76 -12.75
N VAL A 352 -34.68 -17.83 -13.04
CA VAL A 352 -35.00 -18.73 -14.15
C VAL A 352 -36.35 -19.41 -13.85
N ARG A 353 -37.23 -19.41 -14.84
CA ARG A 353 -38.60 -19.96 -14.77
C ARG A 353 -38.84 -20.86 -15.98
N ALA A 354 -39.71 -21.84 -15.79
CA ALA A 354 -40.19 -22.74 -16.83
C ALA A 354 -41.72 -22.79 -16.75
N ILE A 355 -42.39 -22.63 -17.89
CA ILE A 355 -43.86 -22.67 -17.99
C ILE A 355 -44.23 -23.56 -19.17
N LYS A 356 -45.15 -24.51 -18.97
CA LYS A 356 -45.73 -25.27 -20.09
C LYS A 356 -46.57 -24.34 -20.98
N THR A 357 -46.38 -24.45 -22.28
CA THR A 357 -47.14 -23.65 -23.26
C THR A 357 -47.51 -24.49 -24.47
N GLY A 358 -48.59 -24.14 -25.17
CA GLY A 358 -49.02 -24.85 -26.38
C GLY A 358 -49.72 -26.20 -26.14
N SER A 359 -50.12 -26.83 -27.24
CA SER A 359 -50.70 -28.17 -27.30
C SER A 359 -50.31 -28.83 -28.63
N PRO A 360 -49.36 -29.79 -28.65
CA PRO A 360 -48.72 -30.44 -27.50
C PRO A 360 -47.82 -29.49 -26.68
N PRO A 361 -47.57 -29.78 -25.38
CA PRO A 361 -46.90 -28.85 -24.48
C PRO A 361 -45.40 -28.71 -24.75
N ASP A 362 -44.99 -27.51 -25.15
CA ASP A 362 -43.62 -27.01 -25.10
C ASP A 362 -43.28 -26.52 -23.67
N ILE A 363 -42.00 -26.20 -23.41
CA ILE A 363 -41.57 -25.51 -22.20
C ILE A 363 -40.97 -24.15 -22.57
N ALA A 364 -41.63 -23.07 -22.17
CA ALA A 364 -41.08 -21.72 -22.27
C ALA A 364 -40.18 -21.44 -21.07
N LEU A 365 -38.88 -21.24 -21.34
CA LEU A 365 -37.88 -20.86 -20.35
C LEU A 365 -37.68 -19.35 -20.40
N SER A 366 -37.61 -18.70 -19.22
CA SER A 366 -37.36 -17.26 -19.12
C SER A 366 -36.52 -16.91 -17.90
N TRP A 367 -35.77 -15.80 -17.93
CA TRP A 367 -34.91 -15.36 -16.83
C TRP A 367 -34.80 -13.84 -16.78
N VAL A 368 -34.11 -13.32 -15.76
CA VAL A 368 -33.78 -11.90 -15.62
C VAL A 368 -32.30 -11.69 -15.94
N ARG A 369 -32.01 -10.83 -16.92
CA ARG A 369 -30.65 -10.42 -17.28
C ARG A 369 -29.98 -9.67 -16.13
N ARG A 370 -28.67 -9.87 -15.97
CA ARG A 370 -27.83 -9.09 -15.06
C ARG A 370 -26.69 -8.42 -15.86
N THR A 371 -26.07 -7.41 -15.29
CA THR A 371 -24.92 -6.71 -15.89
C THR A 371 -23.78 -6.64 -14.91
N ARG A 372 -22.54 -6.70 -15.42
CA ARG A 372 -21.32 -6.54 -14.64
C ARG A 372 -21.07 -5.10 -14.18
N LEU A 373 -21.52 -4.13 -14.98
CA LEU A 373 -21.26 -2.70 -14.84
C LEU A 373 -22.56 -1.91 -14.76
N GLY A 374 -22.63 -0.94 -13.84
CA GLY A 374 -23.74 0.01 -13.75
C GLY A 374 -25.12 -0.62 -13.55
N GLY A 375 -25.20 -1.81 -12.95
CA GLY A 375 -26.46 -2.55 -12.77
C GLY A 375 -27.30 -2.13 -11.57
N GLU A 376 -26.76 -1.28 -10.70
CA GLU A 376 -27.44 -0.80 -9.50
C GLU A 376 -28.44 0.30 -9.86
N LEU A 377 -29.74 -0.03 -9.71
CA LEU A 377 -30.81 0.95 -9.91
C LEU A 377 -30.89 1.87 -8.69
N ARG A 378 -30.52 3.15 -8.87
CA ARG A 378 -30.44 4.13 -7.76
C ARG A 378 -31.81 4.53 -7.21
N ASP A 379 -32.85 4.57 -8.05
CA ASP A 379 -34.22 4.91 -7.69
C ASP A 379 -35.20 3.75 -7.93
N GLY A 380 -34.68 2.56 -8.23
CA GLY A 380 -35.48 1.37 -8.58
C GLY A 380 -36.15 1.44 -9.96
N THR A 381 -35.89 2.49 -10.74
CA THR A 381 -36.42 2.68 -12.09
C THR A 381 -35.29 2.68 -13.14
N GLY A 382 -35.66 2.51 -14.41
CA GLY A 382 -34.71 2.55 -15.52
C GLY A 382 -34.42 1.19 -16.17
N ILE A 383 -33.51 1.23 -17.15
CA ILE A 383 -33.10 0.06 -17.93
C ILE A 383 -31.72 -0.36 -17.46
N VAL A 384 -31.58 -1.61 -17.03
CA VAL A 384 -30.27 -2.18 -16.72
C VAL A 384 -29.42 -2.14 -18.00
N PRO A 385 -28.25 -1.48 -18.03
CA PRO A 385 -27.48 -1.33 -19.24
C PRO A 385 -27.00 -2.69 -19.77
N LEU A 386 -26.91 -2.82 -21.10
CA LEU A 386 -26.22 -3.92 -21.75
C LEU A 386 -24.76 -3.50 -21.95
N ASN A 387 -23.84 -4.16 -21.26
CA ASN A 387 -22.39 -3.91 -21.36
C ASN A 387 -21.67 -5.00 -22.16
N GLU A 388 -22.43 -5.76 -22.95
CA GLU A 388 -21.92 -6.74 -23.91
C GLU A 388 -22.22 -6.29 -25.35
N ASP A 389 -21.52 -6.84 -26.34
CA ASP A 389 -21.67 -6.42 -27.75
C ASP A 389 -23.06 -6.74 -28.32
N SER A 390 -23.69 -7.78 -27.78
CA SER A 390 -25.08 -8.12 -28.06
C SER A 390 -25.67 -8.88 -26.86
N GLU A 391 -27.00 -8.87 -26.75
CA GLU A 391 -27.70 -9.72 -25.81
C GLU A 391 -27.84 -11.12 -26.42
N ALA A 392 -27.13 -12.10 -25.86
CA ALA A 392 -27.14 -13.48 -26.31
C ALA A 392 -26.96 -14.45 -25.12
N TYR A 393 -27.59 -15.62 -25.22
CA TYR A 393 -27.62 -16.63 -24.17
C TYR A 393 -27.46 -18.03 -24.72
N GLU A 394 -26.92 -18.91 -23.89
CA GLU A 394 -27.02 -20.36 -24.06
C GLU A 394 -27.72 -20.98 -22.85
N VAL A 395 -28.56 -21.97 -23.13
CA VAL A 395 -29.31 -22.74 -22.14
C VAL A 395 -29.00 -24.22 -22.35
N ASP A 396 -28.25 -24.80 -21.43
CA ASP A 396 -28.06 -26.24 -21.39
C ASP A 396 -29.24 -26.91 -20.69
N ILE A 397 -29.84 -27.87 -21.38
CA ILE A 397 -30.80 -28.80 -20.83
C ILE A 397 -30.02 -30.02 -20.31
N LEU A 398 -30.15 -30.30 -19.01
CA LEU A 398 -29.39 -31.36 -18.35
C LEU A 398 -30.28 -32.59 -18.10
N SER A 399 -29.68 -33.77 -18.15
CA SER A 399 -30.38 -35.04 -17.86
C SER A 399 -30.88 -35.17 -16.41
N GLY A 400 -30.41 -34.31 -15.52
CA GLY A 400 -30.83 -34.20 -14.13
C GLY A 400 -29.92 -33.24 -13.34
N PRO A 401 -30.11 -33.12 -12.02
CA PRO A 401 -29.18 -32.41 -11.16
C PRO A 401 -27.77 -33.00 -11.28
N ALA A 402 -26.78 -32.15 -11.61
CA ALA A 402 -25.41 -32.59 -11.93
C ALA A 402 -25.29 -33.62 -13.06
N GLY A 403 -26.30 -33.70 -13.94
CA GLY A 403 -26.32 -34.59 -15.10
C GLY A 403 -25.51 -34.05 -16.29
N THR A 404 -25.44 -34.84 -17.35
CA THR A 404 -24.84 -34.43 -18.64
C THR A 404 -25.74 -33.48 -19.41
N VAL A 405 -25.15 -32.64 -20.26
CA VAL A 405 -25.89 -31.79 -21.21
C VAL A 405 -26.50 -32.67 -22.29
N LEU A 406 -27.83 -32.65 -22.39
CA LEU A 406 -28.60 -33.31 -23.45
C LEU A 406 -28.69 -32.42 -24.69
N ARG A 407 -28.86 -31.11 -24.47
CA ARG A 407 -29.07 -30.12 -25.51
C ARG A 407 -28.61 -28.74 -25.06
N THR A 408 -28.14 -27.92 -25.99
CA THR A 408 -27.91 -26.49 -25.79
C THR A 408 -28.81 -25.69 -26.72
N LEU A 409 -29.62 -24.81 -26.14
CA LEU A 409 -30.48 -23.88 -26.87
C LEU A 409 -29.84 -22.49 -26.87
N SER A 410 -29.94 -21.75 -27.97
CA SER A 410 -29.45 -20.37 -28.07
C SER A 410 -30.61 -19.38 -28.09
N SER A 411 -30.42 -18.19 -27.52
CA SER A 411 -31.40 -17.10 -27.57
C SER A 411 -30.73 -15.73 -27.66
N THR A 412 -31.38 -14.79 -28.35
CA THR A 412 -31.00 -13.36 -28.44
C THR A 412 -31.79 -12.48 -27.47
N GLY A 413 -32.55 -13.08 -26.55
CA GLY A 413 -33.31 -12.40 -25.51
C GLY A 413 -33.45 -13.26 -24.26
N PRO A 414 -34.08 -12.74 -23.19
CA PRO A 414 -34.11 -13.39 -21.87
C PRO A 414 -35.14 -14.54 -21.77
N SER A 415 -35.37 -15.24 -22.88
CA SER A 415 -36.27 -16.39 -22.97
C SER A 415 -35.92 -17.30 -24.12
N VAL A 416 -36.21 -18.59 -24.01
CA VAL A 416 -36.11 -19.55 -25.11
C VAL A 416 -37.24 -20.59 -25.03
N LEU A 417 -37.72 -21.04 -26.17
CA LEU A 417 -38.70 -22.12 -26.25
C LEU A 417 -37.97 -23.46 -26.38
N TYR A 418 -38.23 -24.37 -25.47
CA TYR A 418 -37.83 -25.77 -25.59
C TYR A 418 -39.01 -26.54 -26.20
N ALA A 419 -38.91 -26.80 -27.50
CA ALA A 419 -40.00 -27.35 -28.29
C ALA A 419 -40.33 -28.79 -27.87
N ASN A 420 -41.60 -29.18 -27.95
CA ASN A 420 -42.10 -30.50 -27.58
C ASN A 420 -41.37 -31.62 -28.31
N ALA A 421 -41.08 -31.45 -29.61
CA ALA A 421 -40.32 -32.43 -30.38
C ALA A 421 -38.92 -32.69 -29.80
N ASP A 422 -38.25 -31.63 -29.33
CA ASP A 422 -36.94 -31.72 -28.69
C ASP A 422 -37.04 -32.35 -27.29
N ILE A 423 -38.07 -31.99 -26.53
CA ILE A 423 -38.37 -32.61 -25.23
C ILE A 423 -38.55 -34.14 -25.39
N LEU A 424 -39.32 -34.57 -26.39
CA LEU A 424 -39.56 -35.99 -26.64
C LEU A 424 -38.28 -36.70 -27.11
N ALA A 425 -37.42 -36.04 -27.88
CA ALA A 425 -36.14 -36.61 -28.29
C ALA A 425 -35.19 -36.81 -27.09
N ASP A 426 -35.20 -35.88 -26.14
CA ASP A 426 -34.26 -35.87 -25.02
C ASP A 426 -34.75 -36.72 -23.83
N PHE A 427 -36.07 -36.71 -23.54
CA PHE A 427 -36.67 -37.33 -22.35
C PHE A 427 -37.73 -38.40 -22.65
N GLY A 428 -38.19 -38.53 -23.90
CA GLY A 428 -39.27 -39.46 -24.29
C GLY A 428 -40.69 -39.03 -23.88
N ALA A 429 -40.82 -38.12 -22.92
CA ALA A 429 -42.06 -37.49 -22.48
C ALA A 429 -41.73 -36.12 -21.87
N VAL A 430 -42.76 -35.26 -21.67
CA VAL A 430 -42.55 -33.99 -20.98
C VAL A 430 -42.22 -34.25 -19.51
N PRO A 431 -41.03 -33.86 -19.02
CA PRO A 431 -40.62 -34.15 -17.65
C PRO A 431 -41.38 -33.28 -16.65
N THR A 432 -41.59 -33.80 -15.44
CA THR A 432 -42.17 -33.02 -14.32
C THR A 432 -41.14 -32.10 -13.66
N ARG A 433 -39.85 -32.41 -13.82
CA ARG A 433 -38.72 -31.61 -13.35
C ARG A 433 -37.70 -31.43 -14.46
N LEU A 434 -37.21 -30.22 -14.62
CA LEU A 434 -36.20 -29.90 -15.63
C LEU A 434 -35.01 -29.22 -14.97
N THR A 435 -33.82 -29.75 -15.17
CA THR A 435 -32.59 -29.07 -14.75
C THR A 435 -32.01 -28.32 -15.94
N VAL A 436 -31.80 -27.01 -15.78
CA VAL A 436 -31.26 -26.15 -16.82
C VAL A 436 -30.08 -25.35 -16.28
N SER A 437 -29.13 -25.05 -17.16
CA SER A 437 -28.02 -24.14 -16.88
C SER A 437 -28.02 -23.01 -17.90
N VAL A 438 -28.26 -21.78 -17.44
CA VAL A 438 -28.39 -20.60 -18.29
C VAL A 438 -27.18 -19.69 -18.09
N CYS A 439 -26.53 -19.27 -19.18
CA CYS A 439 -25.50 -18.23 -19.13
C CYS A 439 -25.72 -17.18 -20.22
N GLN A 440 -25.34 -15.94 -19.92
CA GLN A 440 -25.22 -14.88 -20.93
C GLN A 440 -23.84 -14.98 -21.59
N LEU A 441 -23.76 -14.68 -22.89
CA LEU A 441 -22.53 -14.73 -23.66
C LEU A 441 -21.79 -13.38 -23.67
N SER A 442 -20.47 -13.45 -23.71
CA SER A 442 -19.54 -12.37 -23.99
C SER A 442 -18.79 -12.70 -25.29
N ALA A 443 -18.54 -11.70 -26.12
CA ALA A 443 -17.75 -11.89 -27.35
C ALA A 443 -16.27 -12.20 -27.05
N GLN A 444 -15.78 -11.84 -25.86
CA GLN A 444 -14.38 -11.89 -25.46
C GLN A 444 -14.03 -13.22 -24.78
N VAL A 445 -14.94 -13.75 -23.95
CA VAL A 445 -14.70 -14.98 -23.16
C VAL A 445 -15.72 -16.09 -23.42
N GLY A 446 -16.68 -15.87 -24.31
CA GLY A 446 -17.76 -16.83 -24.57
C GLY A 446 -18.74 -16.88 -23.41
N ARG A 447 -18.93 -18.07 -22.82
CA ARG A 447 -19.89 -18.26 -21.73
C ARG A 447 -19.53 -17.44 -20.49
N GLY A 448 -20.50 -16.67 -20.00
CA GLY A 448 -20.44 -16.03 -18.69
C GLY A 448 -20.65 -17.02 -17.55
N PHE A 449 -20.90 -16.49 -16.35
CA PHE A 449 -21.28 -17.34 -15.22
C PHE A 449 -22.63 -18.01 -15.47
N ALA A 450 -22.73 -19.27 -15.07
CA ALA A 450 -23.91 -20.08 -15.34
C ALA A 450 -24.82 -20.16 -14.11
N ARG A 451 -26.12 -20.02 -14.34
CA ARG A 451 -27.15 -20.32 -13.34
C ARG A 451 -27.70 -21.71 -13.60
N THR A 452 -27.30 -22.68 -12.78
CA THR A 452 -27.88 -24.03 -12.80
C THR A 452 -29.01 -24.13 -11.78
N VAL A 453 -30.20 -24.53 -12.23
CA VAL A 453 -31.37 -24.73 -11.37
C VAL A 453 -32.18 -25.94 -11.81
N THR A 454 -32.84 -26.60 -10.85
CA THR A 454 -33.88 -27.59 -11.11
C THR A 454 -35.24 -26.95 -10.89
N LEU A 455 -36.08 -26.98 -11.92
CA LEU A 455 -37.40 -26.35 -11.96
C LEU A 455 -38.49 -27.41 -11.98
N GLU A 456 -39.54 -27.19 -11.22
CA GLU A 456 -40.78 -27.95 -11.35
C GLU A 456 -41.55 -27.46 -12.58
N ILE A 457 -41.97 -28.38 -13.43
CA ILE A 457 -42.73 -28.09 -14.64
C ILE A 457 -44.21 -28.33 -14.33
N ALA A 458 -44.86 -27.31 -13.76
CA ALA A 458 -46.29 -27.30 -13.46
C ALA A 458 -47.13 -27.45 -14.75
#